data_AF-A0AAJ5T995-F1
#
_entry.id   AF-A0AAJ5T995-F1
#
_cell.length_a   1.000
_cell.length_b   1.000
_cell.length_c   1.000
_cell.angle_alpha   90.00
_cell.angle_beta   90.00
_cell.angle_gamma   90.00
#
_symmetry.space_group_name_H-M   'P 1'
#
loop_
_entity.id
_entity.type
_entity.pdbx_description
1 polymer ?
#
loop_
_entity_poly.entity_id
_entity_poly.type
_entity_poly.pdbx_seq_one_letter_code
_entity_poly.pdbx_strand_id
1 'polypeptide(L)'
;MPALLSALFPSMSHAEAGELGGIAMAALTFSSAVWIVLTLVVFVWVLRRLPLLKRLACTVLFFFLPLFMLGGALLKDYALDGYIDRPEVTTKPMVVFGATFPPGSQARYNGEGGLFGWGAKRTLQSIHGPRPVLLGNVPIDGLIFIPENCCEQARAEVSAGTVIDGLPCGDTVFDLTPAGPALRSCFLAAPVTWRGNALPAGFYVDLTVPMSMLGLKDAK
;
A
#
# COMPACT_ATOMS: atom_id res chain seq x y z
N MET A 1 -2.81 -25.65 17.27
CA MET A 1 -2.29 -25.47 15.89
C MET A 1 -3.08 -24.53 14.95
N PRO A 2 -4.29 -24.00 15.25
CA PRO A 2 -4.93 -23.03 14.34
C PRO A 2 -4.39 -21.60 14.48
N ALA A 3 -3.80 -21.24 15.63
CA ALA A 3 -3.31 -19.88 15.90
C ALA A 3 -2.12 -19.44 15.03
N LEU A 4 -1.34 -20.37 14.47
CA LEU A 4 -0.15 -20.07 13.66
C LEU A 4 -0.49 -19.64 12.23
N LEU A 5 -1.62 -20.11 11.68
CA LEU A 5 -2.11 -19.70 10.36
C LEU A 5 -2.75 -18.31 10.39
N SER A 6 -3.41 -17.96 11.50
CA SER A 6 -4.01 -16.63 11.69
C SER A 6 -2.98 -15.51 11.84
N ALA A 7 -1.74 -15.84 12.23
CA ALA A 7 -0.65 -14.88 12.36
C ALA A 7 -0.01 -14.47 11.02
N LEU A 8 -0.26 -15.23 9.94
CA LEU A 8 0.30 -14.96 8.61
C LEU A 8 -0.52 -13.95 7.79
N PHE A 9 -1.75 -13.62 8.20
CA PHE A 9 -2.66 -12.76 7.44
C PHE A 9 -3.40 -11.78 8.37
N PRO A 10 -2.77 -10.64 8.76
CA PRO A 10 -3.31 -9.74 9.78
C PRO A 10 -4.51 -8.89 9.32
N SER A 11 -5.05 -9.08 8.11
CA SER A 11 -6.02 -8.17 7.49
C SER A 11 -7.25 -8.84 6.87
N MET A 12 -7.68 -10.02 7.34
CA MET A 12 -8.93 -10.64 6.88
C MET A 12 -10.03 -10.60 7.94
N SER A 13 -11.25 -10.23 7.51
CA SER A 13 -12.45 -10.26 8.35
C SER A 13 -12.82 -11.71 8.72
N HIS A 14 -13.38 -11.94 9.92
CA HIS A 14 -13.68 -13.28 10.42
C HIS A 14 -14.65 -14.11 9.54
N ALA A 15 -15.45 -13.47 8.70
CA ALA A 15 -16.41 -14.14 7.81
C ALA A 15 -15.74 -14.68 6.54
N GLU A 16 -14.85 -13.90 5.91
CA GLU A 16 -14.07 -14.35 4.73
C GLU A 16 -12.93 -15.30 5.11
N ALA A 17 -12.39 -15.16 6.33
CA ALA A 17 -11.38 -16.07 6.87
C ALA A 17 -11.88 -17.50 7.05
N GLY A 18 -13.20 -17.72 7.20
CA GLY A 18 -13.79 -19.06 7.30
C GLY A 18 -13.78 -19.83 5.98
N GLU A 19 -14.12 -19.15 4.87
CA GLU A 19 -14.20 -19.76 3.55
C GLU A 19 -12.82 -19.92 2.90
N LEU A 20 -11.99 -18.86 2.94
CA LEU A 20 -10.59 -18.91 2.48
C LEU A 20 -9.73 -19.81 3.38
N GLY A 21 -9.98 -19.81 4.69
CA GLY A 21 -9.30 -20.70 5.64
C GLY A 21 -9.63 -22.17 5.41
N GLY A 22 -10.89 -22.50 5.09
CA GLY A 22 -11.31 -23.85 4.77
C GLY A 22 -10.65 -24.41 3.50
N ILE A 23 -10.63 -23.62 2.43
CA ILE A 23 -10.00 -24.00 1.16
C ILE A 23 -8.47 -24.12 1.33
N ALA A 24 -7.84 -23.19 2.03
CA ALA A 24 -6.40 -23.23 2.31
C ALA A 24 -6.03 -24.46 3.16
N MET A 25 -6.85 -24.82 4.16
CA MET A 25 -6.64 -26.01 4.99
C MET A 25 -6.83 -27.32 4.21
N ALA A 26 -7.81 -27.38 3.30
CA ALA A 26 -7.99 -28.54 2.42
C ALA A 26 -6.81 -28.70 1.45
N ALA A 27 -6.33 -27.60 0.86
CA ALA A 27 -5.16 -27.62 -0.01
C ALA A 27 -3.88 -28.02 0.74
N LEU A 28 -3.66 -27.52 1.96
CA LEU A 28 -2.53 -27.90 2.81
C LEU A 28 -2.57 -29.37 3.20
N THR A 29 -3.73 -29.90 3.61
CA THR A 29 -3.86 -31.31 3.99
C THR A 29 -3.62 -32.22 2.79
N PHE A 30 -4.22 -31.93 1.63
CA PHE A 30 -3.99 -32.70 0.41
C PHE A 30 -2.53 -32.65 -0.04
N SER A 31 -1.92 -31.46 -0.07
CA SER A 31 -0.51 -31.29 -0.42
C SER A 31 0.42 -32.04 0.54
N SER A 32 0.15 -31.98 1.84
CA SER A 32 0.94 -32.71 2.85
C SER A 32 0.83 -34.23 2.70
N ALA A 33 -0.38 -34.75 2.42
CA ALA A 33 -0.58 -36.18 2.20
C ALA A 33 0.15 -36.67 0.94
N VAL A 34 0.05 -35.90 -0.16
CA VAL A 34 0.79 -36.18 -1.40
C VAL A 34 2.30 -36.15 -1.15
N TRP A 35 2.78 -35.16 -0.39
CA TRP A 35 4.20 -35.04 -0.07
C TRP A 35 4.72 -36.23 0.75
N ILE A 36 3.97 -36.67 1.76
CA ILE A 36 4.30 -37.85 2.57
C ILE A 36 4.39 -39.09 1.68
N VAL A 37 3.42 -39.33 0.80
CA VAL A 37 3.45 -40.46 -0.14
C VAL A 37 4.69 -40.38 -1.04
N LEU A 38 5.01 -39.19 -1.54
CA LEU A 38 6.15 -38.97 -2.42
C LEU A 38 7.49 -39.16 -1.70
N THR A 39 7.61 -38.72 -0.43
CA THR A 39 8.79 -39.00 0.42
C THR A 39 9.01 -40.50 0.59
N LEU A 40 7.92 -41.26 0.76
CA LEU A 40 7.94 -42.71 0.97
C LEU A 40 8.36 -43.42 -0.32
N VAL A 41 7.84 -43.00 -1.48
CA VAL A 41 8.27 -43.53 -2.78
C VAL A 41 9.75 -43.25 -3.04
N VAL A 42 10.23 -42.03 -2.83
CA VAL A 42 11.65 -41.67 -3.03
C VAL A 42 12.56 -42.47 -2.08
N PHE A 43 12.16 -42.66 -0.83
CA PHE A 43 12.90 -43.47 0.14
C PHE A 43 13.00 -44.94 -0.25
N VAL A 44 11.89 -45.49 -0.75
CA VAL A 44 11.77 -46.91 -1.09
C VAL A 44 12.34 -47.21 -2.48
N TRP A 45 12.32 -46.29 -3.44
CA TRP A 45 12.77 -46.57 -4.81
C TRP A 45 14.15 -46.01 -5.11
N VAL A 46 14.45 -44.79 -4.69
CA VAL A 46 15.67 -44.06 -5.10
C VAL A 46 16.79 -44.26 -4.09
N LEU A 47 16.50 -44.18 -2.79
CA LEU A 47 17.52 -44.19 -1.74
C LEU A 47 17.94 -45.60 -1.29
N ARG A 48 17.33 -46.67 -1.81
CA ARG A 48 17.64 -48.07 -1.46
C ARG A 48 19.09 -48.48 -1.76
N ARG A 49 19.75 -47.84 -2.73
CA ARG A 49 21.14 -48.14 -3.13
C ARG A 49 22.20 -47.35 -2.36
N LEU A 50 21.79 -46.47 -1.44
CA LEU A 50 22.69 -45.62 -0.68
C LEU A 50 22.97 -46.20 0.71
N PRO A 51 24.16 -45.91 1.29
CA PRO A 51 24.46 -46.30 2.66
C PRO A 51 23.48 -45.62 3.64
N LEU A 52 23.13 -46.35 4.70
CA LEU A 52 22.10 -45.99 5.70
C LEU A 52 22.16 -44.54 6.19
N LEU A 53 23.38 -44.03 6.43
CA LEU A 53 23.61 -42.69 6.95
C LEU A 53 23.26 -41.59 5.92
N LYS A 54 23.64 -41.78 4.65
CA LYS A 54 23.28 -40.88 3.55
C LYS A 54 21.79 -40.95 3.25
N ARG A 55 21.21 -42.15 3.36
CA ARG A 55 19.77 -42.39 3.18
C ARG A 55 18.94 -41.63 4.22
N LEU A 56 19.32 -41.70 5.49
CA LEU A 56 18.67 -40.94 6.58
C LEU A 56 18.81 -39.42 6.38
N ALA A 57 20.02 -38.93 6.05
CA ALA A 57 20.24 -37.51 5.80
C ALA A 57 19.40 -36.98 4.62
N CYS A 58 19.35 -37.71 3.50
CA CYS A 58 18.53 -37.34 2.35
C CYS A 58 17.04 -37.38 2.64
N THR A 59 16.54 -38.33 3.44
CA THR A 59 15.13 -38.35 3.83
C THR A 59 14.74 -37.20 4.72
N VAL A 60 15.59 -36.87 5.70
CA VAL A 60 15.35 -35.73 6.59
C VAL A 60 15.34 -34.45 5.75
N LEU A 61 16.31 -34.27 4.86
CA LEU A 61 16.37 -33.10 3.98
C LEU A 61 15.15 -33.00 3.04
N PHE A 62 14.70 -34.12 2.47
CA PHE A 62 13.53 -34.17 1.59
C PHE A 62 12.22 -33.90 2.35
N PHE A 63 12.12 -34.38 3.59
CA PHE A 63 10.97 -34.14 4.46
C PHE A 63 10.87 -32.66 4.86
N PHE A 64 12.00 -32.00 5.15
CA PHE A 64 12.03 -30.58 5.47
C PHE A 64 12.07 -29.66 4.25
N LEU A 65 12.24 -30.20 3.03
CA LEU A 65 12.31 -29.41 1.80
C LEU A 65 11.12 -28.45 1.61
N PRO A 66 9.84 -28.82 1.86
CA PRO A 66 8.73 -27.88 1.75
C PRO A 66 8.85 -26.74 2.76
N LEU A 67 9.34 -27.03 3.97
CA LEU A 67 9.56 -26.02 5.01
C LEU A 67 10.67 -25.04 4.59
N PHE A 68 11.75 -25.54 3.98
CA PHE A 68 12.82 -24.71 3.42
C PHE A 68 12.35 -23.91 2.21
N MET A 69 11.51 -24.48 1.33
CA MET A 69 10.92 -23.74 0.22
C MET A 69 9.97 -22.65 0.70
N LEU A 70 9.14 -22.93 1.69
CA LEU A 70 8.23 -21.95 2.29
C LEU A 70 9.02 -20.84 3.00
N GLY A 71 10.03 -21.21 3.80
CA GLY A 71 10.92 -20.26 4.45
C GLY A 71 11.72 -19.43 3.44
N GLY A 72 12.17 -20.03 2.35
CA GLY A 72 12.86 -19.34 1.25
C GLY A 72 11.96 -18.38 0.48
N ALA A 73 10.69 -18.75 0.25
CA ALA A 73 9.70 -17.85 -0.35
C ALA A 73 9.38 -16.66 0.57
N LEU A 74 9.10 -16.91 1.85
CA LEU A 74 8.88 -15.84 2.82
C LEU A 74 10.10 -14.93 2.99
N LEU A 75 11.30 -15.52 2.98
CA LEU A 75 12.55 -14.75 3.03
C LEU A 75 12.75 -13.94 1.76
N LYS A 76 12.39 -14.50 0.59
CA LYS A 76 12.43 -13.78 -0.69
C LYS A 76 11.49 -12.59 -0.64
N ASP A 77 10.24 -12.78 -0.21
CA ASP A 77 9.26 -11.71 -0.13
C ASP A 77 9.73 -10.65 0.87
N TYR A 78 10.21 -11.05 2.06
CA TYR A 78 10.73 -10.10 3.04
C TYR A 78 12.04 -9.39 2.61
N ALA A 79 12.91 -10.09 1.89
CA ALA A 79 14.23 -9.59 1.51
C ALA A 79 14.23 -8.89 0.14
N LEU A 80 13.22 -9.06 -0.70
CA LEU A 80 13.15 -8.48 -2.05
C LEU A 80 11.89 -7.65 -2.28
N ASP A 81 10.74 -8.04 -1.71
CA ASP A 81 9.54 -7.21 -1.79
C ASP A 81 9.57 -6.17 -0.68
N GLY A 82 9.35 -4.92 -1.11
CA GLY A 82 9.69 -3.73 -0.37
C GLY A 82 9.23 -3.71 1.09
N TYR A 83 10.08 -3.18 1.96
CA TYR A 83 9.70 -2.88 3.34
C TYR A 83 9.04 -1.50 3.36
N ILE A 84 7.81 -1.43 3.91
CA ILE A 84 7.16 -0.15 4.23
C ILE A 84 7.95 0.47 5.38
N ASP A 85 8.68 1.53 5.09
CA ASP A 85 9.52 2.18 6.07
C ASP A 85 8.65 2.88 7.13
N ARG A 86 9.17 2.95 8.36
CA ARG A 86 8.46 3.60 9.47
C ARG A 86 8.33 5.11 9.19
N PRO A 87 7.30 5.78 9.73
CA PRO A 87 7.23 7.24 9.66
C PRO A 87 8.50 7.84 10.28
N GLU A 88 9.25 8.61 9.49
CA GLU A 88 10.44 9.32 9.92
C GLU A 88 10.08 10.78 10.20
N VAL A 89 10.61 11.33 11.29
CA VAL A 89 10.44 12.75 11.60
C VAL A 89 11.58 13.53 10.95
N THR A 90 11.24 14.50 10.09
CA THR A 90 12.22 15.32 9.40
C THR A 90 12.99 16.20 10.39
N THR A 91 14.31 16.15 10.35
CA THR A 91 15.18 16.99 11.19
C THR A 91 15.50 18.34 10.53
N LYS A 92 15.37 18.41 9.20
CA LYS A 92 15.63 19.59 8.38
C LYS A 92 14.37 19.94 7.58
N PRO A 93 14.20 21.22 7.19
CA PRO A 93 13.13 21.59 6.29
C PRO A 93 13.28 20.85 4.95
N MET A 94 12.17 20.37 4.43
CA MET A 94 12.11 19.61 3.18
C MET A 94 11.21 20.33 2.19
N VAL A 95 11.70 20.57 0.98
CA VAL A 95 10.90 21.17 -0.09
C VAL A 95 10.36 20.05 -0.98
N VAL A 96 9.04 19.97 -1.11
CA VAL A 96 8.35 18.97 -1.93
C VAL A 96 7.32 19.68 -2.79
N PHE A 97 7.42 19.54 -4.12
CA PHE A 97 6.56 20.24 -5.09
C PHE A 97 6.41 21.75 -4.86
N GLY A 98 7.47 22.41 -4.40
CA GLY A 98 7.47 23.85 -4.10
C GLY A 98 6.90 24.22 -2.72
N ALA A 99 6.24 23.29 -2.02
CA ALA A 99 5.85 23.47 -0.62
C ALA A 99 7.03 23.20 0.31
N THR A 100 7.25 24.08 1.28
CA THR A 100 8.34 23.94 2.27
C THR A 100 7.79 23.41 3.58
N PHE A 101 8.11 22.15 3.89
CA PHE A 101 7.75 21.51 5.14
C PHE A 101 8.78 21.84 6.23
N PRO A 102 8.34 22.32 7.41
CA PRO A 102 9.25 22.64 8.51
C PRO A 102 9.85 21.37 9.13
N PRO A 103 10.94 21.49 9.91
CA PRO A 103 11.43 20.39 10.72
C PRO A 103 10.35 19.92 11.71
N GLY A 104 10.32 18.63 11.99
CA GLY A 104 9.26 17.99 12.77
C GLY A 104 8.10 17.45 11.94
N SER A 105 8.20 17.48 10.60
CA SER A 105 7.20 16.89 9.70
C SER A 105 7.36 15.37 9.64
N GLN A 106 6.26 14.63 9.50
CA GLN A 106 6.27 13.18 9.40
C GLN A 106 6.35 12.79 7.92
N ALA A 107 7.49 12.27 7.49
CA ALA A 107 7.70 11.75 6.15
C ALA A 107 7.62 10.21 6.16
N ARG A 108 6.84 9.65 5.24
CA ARG A 108 6.74 8.20 5.05
C ARG A 108 7.41 7.81 3.75
N TYR A 109 8.27 6.80 3.80
CA TYR A 109 8.97 6.29 2.63
C TYR A 109 8.58 4.85 2.35
N ASN A 110 8.54 4.47 1.07
CA ASN A 110 8.60 3.08 0.66
C ASN A 110 10.04 2.72 0.33
N GLY A 111 10.53 1.57 0.80
CA GLY A 111 11.74 0.98 0.26
C GLY A 111 11.36 -0.07 -0.77
N GLU A 112 11.61 0.17 -2.06
CA GLU A 112 11.44 -0.86 -3.09
C GLU A 112 12.77 -1.51 -3.45
N GLY A 113 12.77 -2.84 -3.47
CA GLY A 113 13.93 -3.67 -3.78
C GLY A 113 15.04 -3.63 -2.72
N GLY A 114 16.17 -4.25 -3.06
CA GLY A 114 17.34 -4.35 -2.19
C GLY A 114 17.28 -5.51 -1.21
N LEU A 115 18.39 -6.24 -1.05
CA LEU A 115 18.46 -7.43 -0.20
C LEU A 115 18.34 -6.99 1.28
N PHE A 116 17.23 -7.33 1.95
CA PHE A 116 16.96 -6.88 3.33
C PHE A 116 16.99 -5.35 3.50
N GLY A 117 16.52 -4.61 2.49
CA GLY A 117 16.54 -3.14 2.49
C GLY A 117 17.89 -2.51 2.18
N TRP A 118 18.97 -3.30 2.03
CA TRP A 118 20.26 -2.78 1.56
C TRP A 118 20.19 -2.44 0.07
N GLY A 119 20.48 -1.18 -0.26
CA GLY A 119 20.38 -0.66 -1.62
C GLY A 119 18.94 -0.43 -2.09
N ALA A 120 17.97 -0.47 -1.18
CA ALA A 120 16.57 -0.16 -1.49
C ALA A 120 16.43 1.28 -1.98
N LYS A 121 15.66 1.48 -3.06
CA LYS A 121 15.33 2.83 -3.52
C LYS A 121 14.22 3.35 -2.60
N ARG A 122 14.53 4.40 -1.83
CA ARG A 122 13.55 5.08 -0.98
C ARG A 122 12.73 6.06 -1.81
N THR A 123 11.42 5.85 -1.88
CA THR A 123 10.48 6.75 -2.53
C THR A 123 9.58 7.39 -1.48
N LEU A 124 9.42 8.71 -1.52
CA LEU A 124 8.53 9.41 -0.59
C LEU A 124 7.08 9.04 -0.95
N GLN A 125 6.32 8.58 0.04
CA GLN A 125 4.92 8.19 -0.10
C GLN A 125 3.97 9.24 0.47
N SER A 126 4.34 9.86 1.58
CA SER A 126 3.58 10.97 2.15
C SER A 126 4.47 11.87 3.00
N ILE A 127 4.06 13.11 3.16
CA ILE A 127 4.67 14.04 4.11
C ILE A 127 3.58 14.87 4.78
N HIS A 128 3.60 14.93 6.10
CA HIS A 128 2.63 15.66 6.91
C HIS A 128 3.34 16.68 7.78
N GLY A 129 2.92 17.95 7.66
CA GLY A 129 3.44 19.03 8.45
C GLY A 129 2.81 19.07 9.85
N PRO A 130 3.54 19.50 10.89
CA PRO A 130 2.93 19.80 12.19
C PRO A 130 2.04 21.06 12.15
N ARG A 131 2.14 21.84 11.08
CA ARG A 131 1.37 23.06 10.82
C ARG A 131 1.07 23.13 9.32
N PRO A 132 -0.02 23.82 8.93
CA PRO A 132 -0.32 24.10 7.53
C PRO A 132 0.87 24.74 6.80
N VAL A 133 1.18 24.22 5.62
CA VAL A 133 2.19 24.77 4.70
C VAL A 133 1.53 25.20 3.40
N LEU A 134 2.16 26.09 2.66
CA LEU A 134 1.59 26.59 1.41
C LEU A 134 2.08 25.77 0.22
N LEU A 135 1.14 25.21 -0.54
CA LEU A 135 1.35 24.71 -1.89
C LEU A 135 0.84 25.78 -2.87
N GLY A 136 1.75 26.61 -3.39
CA GLY A 136 1.36 27.83 -4.09
C GLY A 136 0.60 28.77 -3.16
N ASN A 137 -0.71 28.90 -3.39
CA ASN A 137 -1.61 29.73 -2.58
C ASN A 137 -2.55 28.91 -1.68
N VAL A 138 -2.45 27.58 -1.70
CA VAL A 138 -3.35 26.69 -0.95
C VAL A 138 -2.68 26.22 0.34
N PRO A 139 -3.28 26.44 1.52
CA PRO A 139 -2.80 25.85 2.77
C PRO A 139 -3.12 24.35 2.81
N ILE A 140 -2.08 23.54 3.00
CA ILE A 140 -2.14 22.08 3.06
C ILE A 140 -1.51 21.57 4.35
N ASP A 141 -2.07 20.49 4.89
CA ASP A 141 -1.54 19.80 6.06
C ASP A 141 -0.56 18.70 5.65
N GLY A 142 -0.71 18.15 4.44
CA GLY A 142 0.19 17.11 3.92
C GLY A 142 0.05 16.84 2.43
N LEU A 143 1.00 16.06 1.91
CA LEU A 143 0.99 15.54 0.55
C LEU A 143 1.04 14.00 0.57
N ILE A 144 0.30 13.37 -0.33
CA ILE A 144 0.27 11.93 -0.53
C ILE A 144 0.64 11.64 -2.00
N PHE A 145 1.48 10.63 -2.20
CA PHE A 145 2.03 10.27 -3.53
C PHE A 145 1.67 8.85 -3.96
N ILE A 146 0.77 8.17 -3.25
CA ILE A 146 0.30 6.83 -3.60
C ILE A 146 -1.07 6.95 -4.29
N PRO A 147 -1.30 6.30 -5.45
CA PRO A 147 -0.36 5.51 -6.26
C PRO A 147 0.47 6.35 -7.24
N GLU A 148 0.17 7.64 -7.36
CA GLU A 148 0.69 8.54 -8.40
C GLU A 148 1.94 9.28 -7.92
N ASN A 149 3.08 8.58 -7.94
CA ASN A 149 4.40 9.23 -7.94
C ASN A 149 4.83 9.62 -9.38
N CYS A 150 3.95 9.41 -10.35
CA CYS A 150 4.15 9.75 -11.75
C CYS A 150 3.20 10.87 -12.17
N CYS A 151 3.69 11.72 -13.06
CA CYS A 151 2.98 12.86 -13.67
C CYS A 151 2.99 14.14 -12.82
N GLU A 152 2.65 15.26 -13.47
CA GLU A 152 2.52 16.60 -12.89
C GLU A 152 1.28 16.66 -11.98
N GLN A 153 1.15 15.74 -11.03
CA GLN A 153 0.01 15.62 -10.12
C GLN A 153 0.47 15.50 -8.67
N ALA A 154 -0.28 16.14 -7.78
CA ALA A 154 -0.06 16.05 -6.34
C ALA A 154 -1.39 15.88 -5.63
N ARG A 155 -1.54 14.78 -4.88
CA ARG A 155 -2.64 14.65 -3.92
C ARG A 155 -2.24 15.37 -2.63
N ALA A 156 -3.10 16.26 -2.17
CA ALA A 156 -2.86 17.07 -0.99
C ALA A 156 -4.04 16.99 -0.02
N GLU A 157 -3.71 16.91 1.27
CA GLU A 157 -4.65 17.10 2.36
C GLU A 157 -4.71 18.60 2.64
N VAL A 158 -5.83 19.23 2.30
CA VAL A 158 -6.04 20.68 2.45
C VAL A 158 -6.44 20.98 3.89
N SER A 159 -5.91 22.07 4.45
CA SER A 159 -6.24 22.47 5.81
C SER A 159 -7.74 22.75 5.98
N ALA A 160 -8.29 22.39 7.14
CA ALA A 160 -9.71 22.51 7.41
C ALA A 160 -10.26 23.94 7.20
N GLY A 161 -11.43 24.04 6.55
CA GLY A 161 -12.11 25.32 6.27
C GLY A 161 -11.59 26.07 5.05
N THR A 162 -10.65 25.50 4.30
CA THR A 162 -10.14 26.09 3.06
C THR A 162 -11.14 25.93 1.92
N VAL A 163 -11.32 27.00 1.15
CA VAL A 163 -12.19 27.03 -0.04
C VAL A 163 -11.31 27.28 -1.26
N ILE A 164 -11.41 26.39 -2.25
CA ILE A 164 -10.64 26.44 -3.51
C ILE A 164 -11.64 26.45 -4.65
N ASP A 165 -11.58 27.45 -5.53
CA ASP A 165 -12.52 27.64 -6.64
C ASP A 165 -14.00 27.60 -6.23
N GLY A 166 -14.30 28.08 -5.02
CA GLY A 166 -15.65 28.08 -4.43
C GLY A 166 -16.10 26.75 -3.83
N LEU A 167 -15.23 25.74 -3.79
CA LEU A 167 -15.50 24.43 -3.19
C LEU A 167 -14.76 24.28 -1.84
N PRO A 168 -15.45 23.91 -0.74
CA PRO A 168 -14.81 23.61 0.53
C PRO A 168 -14.15 22.23 0.47
N CYS A 169 -12.85 22.20 0.20
CA CYS A 169 -12.12 20.97 -0.07
C CYS A 169 -11.38 20.45 1.17
N GLY A 170 -11.40 19.13 1.35
CA GLY A 170 -10.54 18.41 2.31
C GLY A 170 -9.40 17.71 1.57
N ASP A 171 -9.65 16.51 1.05
CA ASP A 171 -8.70 15.81 0.18
C ASP A 171 -8.83 16.31 -1.26
N THR A 172 -7.71 16.66 -1.88
CA THR A 172 -7.69 17.19 -3.25
C THR A 172 -6.59 16.59 -4.09
N VAL A 173 -6.79 16.59 -5.41
CA VAL A 173 -5.74 16.33 -6.39
C VAL A 173 -5.52 17.60 -7.19
N PHE A 174 -4.27 18.03 -7.27
CA PHE A 174 -3.82 19.16 -8.06
C PHE A 174 -3.04 18.68 -9.27
N ASP A 175 -3.26 19.34 -10.42
CA ASP A 175 -2.32 19.32 -11.54
C ASP A 175 -1.28 20.44 -11.32
N LEU A 176 -0.01 20.06 -11.32
CA LEU A 176 1.14 20.93 -11.07
C LEU A 176 1.56 21.62 -12.36
N THR A 177 0.98 22.78 -12.65
CA THR A 177 1.35 23.57 -13.83
C THR A 177 2.46 24.59 -13.52
N PRO A 178 3.18 25.11 -14.53
CA PRO A 178 4.15 26.19 -14.33
C PRO A 178 3.56 27.48 -13.74
N ALA A 179 2.25 27.69 -13.88
CA ALA A 179 1.54 28.85 -13.32
C ALA A 179 1.10 28.66 -11.86
N GLY A 180 1.15 27.42 -11.34
CA GLY A 180 0.70 27.06 -10.00
C GLY A 180 -0.14 25.76 -9.98
N PRO A 181 -0.51 25.28 -8.79
CA PRO A 181 -1.37 24.11 -8.65
C PRO A 181 -2.79 24.43 -9.12
N ALA A 182 -3.27 23.68 -10.12
CA ALA A 182 -4.65 23.77 -10.62
C ALA A 182 -5.49 22.64 -10.00
N LEU A 183 -6.66 22.98 -9.48
CA LEU A 183 -7.55 22.00 -8.84
C LEU A 183 -8.11 21.04 -9.90
N ARG A 184 -7.80 19.75 -9.76
CA ARG A 184 -8.31 18.70 -10.64
C ARG A 184 -9.54 18.02 -10.03
N SER A 185 -9.44 17.66 -8.76
CA SER A 185 -10.55 17.05 -8.04
C SER A 185 -10.53 17.41 -6.56
N CYS A 186 -11.71 17.35 -5.96
CA CYS A 186 -11.95 17.78 -4.59
C CYS A 186 -12.97 16.89 -3.89
N PHE A 187 -12.58 16.38 -2.73
CA PHE A 187 -13.49 15.76 -1.78
C PHE A 187 -14.08 16.85 -0.88
N LEU A 188 -15.40 17.00 -0.92
CA LEU A 188 -16.08 18.07 -0.22
C LEU A 188 -16.09 17.85 1.29
N ALA A 189 -15.44 18.74 2.03
CA ALA A 189 -15.41 18.72 3.49
C ALA A 189 -16.71 19.26 4.10
N ALA A 190 -17.44 20.10 3.37
CA ALA A 190 -18.69 20.72 3.79
C ALA A 190 -19.70 20.76 2.64
N PRO A 191 -21.02 20.78 2.93
CA PRO A 191 -22.02 20.91 1.88
C PRO A 191 -21.92 22.29 1.22
N VAL A 192 -22.12 22.34 -0.10
CA VAL A 192 -22.02 23.58 -0.89
C VAL A 192 -23.04 23.60 -2.03
N THR A 193 -23.53 24.79 -2.36
CA THR A 193 -24.29 25.00 -3.60
C THR A 193 -23.33 25.43 -4.69
N TRP A 194 -23.07 24.53 -5.64
CA TRP A 194 -22.15 24.79 -6.75
C TRP A 194 -22.89 24.75 -8.08
N ARG A 195 -22.83 25.85 -8.83
CA ARG A 195 -23.51 26.02 -10.14
C ARG A 195 -25.00 25.61 -10.09
N GLY A 196 -25.70 26.02 -9.04
CA GLY A 196 -27.13 25.73 -8.87
C GLY A 196 -27.47 24.31 -8.39
N ASN A 197 -26.49 23.44 -8.18
CA ASN A 197 -26.69 22.10 -7.62
C ASN A 197 -26.24 22.08 -6.15
N ALA A 198 -27.06 21.48 -5.28
CA ALA A 198 -26.70 21.26 -3.88
C ALA A 198 -25.86 19.99 -3.75
N LEU A 199 -24.60 20.14 -3.32
CA LEU A 199 -23.66 19.05 -3.12
C LEU A 199 -23.53 18.76 -1.61
N PRO A 200 -23.72 17.50 -1.17
CA PRO A 200 -23.50 17.14 0.22
C PRO A 200 -22.01 17.06 0.56
N ALA A 201 -21.68 17.16 1.85
CA ALA A 201 -20.35 16.81 2.34
C ALA A 201 -20.06 15.32 2.05
N GLY A 202 -18.78 15.00 1.82
CA GLY A 202 -18.33 13.68 1.42
C GLY A 202 -18.55 13.34 -0.06
N PHE A 203 -19.07 14.29 -0.85
CA PHE A 203 -19.19 14.12 -2.28
C PHE A 203 -17.86 14.46 -2.98
N TYR A 204 -17.48 13.65 -3.96
CA TYR A 204 -16.26 13.83 -4.74
C TYR A 204 -16.57 14.53 -6.06
N VAL A 205 -15.93 15.68 -6.29
CA VAL A 205 -16.09 16.48 -7.51
C VAL A 205 -14.83 16.33 -8.35
N ASP A 206 -14.96 15.84 -9.58
CA ASP A 206 -13.90 15.80 -10.57
C ASP A 206 -14.12 16.90 -11.62
N LEU A 207 -13.24 17.89 -11.66
CA LEU A 207 -13.35 19.06 -12.54
C LEU A 207 -12.93 18.75 -13.98
N THR A 208 -12.31 17.58 -14.23
CA THR A 208 -11.93 17.14 -15.59
C THR A 208 -13.07 16.48 -16.35
N VAL A 209 -14.13 16.11 -15.64
CA VAL A 209 -15.28 15.40 -16.18
C VAL A 209 -16.45 16.39 -16.39
N PRO A 210 -17.19 16.31 -17.52
CA PRO A 210 -18.37 17.14 -17.70
C PRO A 210 -19.41 16.88 -16.60
N MET A 211 -20.07 17.95 -16.13
CA MET A 211 -21.01 17.91 -15.00
C MET A 211 -22.15 16.90 -15.19
N SER A 212 -22.55 16.64 -16.44
CA SER A 212 -23.54 15.63 -16.81
C SER A 212 -23.16 14.21 -16.39
N MET A 213 -21.87 13.86 -16.39
CA MET A 213 -21.39 12.55 -15.93
C MET A 213 -21.26 12.47 -14.40
N LEU A 214 -21.23 13.61 -13.71
CA LEU A 214 -21.31 13.68 -12.25
C LEU A 214 -22.76 13.65 -11.73
N GLY A 215 -23.74 13.47 -12.63
CA GLY A 215 -25.17 13.53 -12.30
C GLY A 215 -25.67 14.94 -11.97
N LEU A 216 -24.89 15.97 -12.30
CA LEU A 216 -25.20 17.37 -12.02
C LEU A 216 -25.77 18.05 -13.26
N LYS A 217 -26.70 18.97 -13.06
CA LYS A 217 -27.29 19.73 -14.16
C LYS A 217 -26.33 20.83 -14.59
N ASP A 218 -26.09 20.95 -15.90
CA ASP A 218 -25.49 22.14 -16.46
C ASP A 218 -26.44 23.32 -16.20
N ALA A 219 -25.97 24.30 -15.42
CA ALA A 219 -26.71 25.54 -15.24
C ALA A 219 -26.81 26.25 -16.59
N LYS A 220 -28.04 26.58 -17.00
CA LYS A 220 -28.33 27.45 -18.15
C LYS A 220 -27.93 28.88 -17.85
#